data_AF-A0A3Q0JNM0-F1
#
_entry.id   AF-A0A3Q0JNM0-F1
#
_cell.length_a   1.000
_cell.length_b   1.000
_cell.length_c   1.000
_cell.angle_alpha   90.00
_cell.angle_beta   90.00
_cell.angle_gamma   90.00
#
_symmetry.space_group_name_H-M   'P 1'
#
loop_
_entity.id
_entity.type
_entity.pdbx_description
1 polymer ?
#
loop_
_entity_poly.entity_id
_entity_poly.type
_entity_poly.pdbx_seq_one_letter_code
_entity_poly.pdbx_strand_id
1 'polypeptide(L)'
;YKNPQKLPGNQVKCDYDNPPPQGKICEIELEKNMGPCTEAFNYGFTAARNEKINSILSHISGGIFLFYVIFYSILACLFAICMYVLMSTLTDEYPKLQLDESIIGVNPGLGFRPMSSDPEAASLIRYKINNTESASMWTKEIDNYLEVYKNPQKLPGNQVKCDYDNPPPQGKICEIELEKNMGPCTEAFNYGFTAGKPCVFIKLNKIYGWEPDYYQSLDELPHEMPVTLKSYITHAVNISVAHVS
;
A
#
# COMPACT_ATOMS: atom_id res chain seq x y z
N TYR A 1 -12.02 68.15 -18.20
CA TYR A 1 -12.52 68.60 -19.51
C TYR A 1 -12.27 67.54 -20.57
N LYS A 2 -13.23 66.62 -20.77
CA LYS A 2 -13.45 65.93 -22.04
C LYS A 2 -14.90 66.18 -22.43
N ASN A 3 -15.09 66.56 -23.68
CA ASN A 3 -16.34 66.90 -24.36
C ASN A 3 -17.40 65.77 -24.18
N PRO A 4 -18.69 66.04 -23.93
CA PRO A 4 -19.69 64.99 -23.88
C PRO A 4 -19.87 64.40 -25.27
N GLN A 5 -19.48 63.14 -25.47
CA GLN A 5 -19.79 62.43 -26.70
C GLN A 5 -21.31 62.22 -26.76
N LYS A 6 -21.91 62.76 -27.81
CA LYS A 6 -23.34 62.63 -28.13
C LYS A 6 -23.61 61.15 -28.43
N LEU A 7 -24.42 60.50 -27.59
CA LEU A 7 -24.78 59.08 -27.74
C LEU A 7 -25.46 58.79 -29.09
N PRO A 8 -25.19 57.65 -29.75
CA PRO A 8 -25.92 57.24 -30.96
C PRO A 8 -27.41 57.04 -30.63
N GLY A 9 -28.30 57.38 -31.58
CA GLY A 9 -29.76 57.55 -31.35
C GLY A 9 -30.55 56.35 -30.79
N ASN A 10 -29.91 55.20 -30.60
CA ASN A 10 -30.48 53.98 -30.04
C ASN A 10 -30.07 53.66 -28.59
N GLN A 11 -29.32 54.54 -27.91
CA GLN A 11 -28.98 54.40 -26.50
C GLN A 11 -29.68 55.46 -25.64
N VAL A 12 -30.16 55.07 -24.45
CA VAL A 12 -30.84 55.93 -23.47
C VAL A 12 -30.32 55.64 -22.05
N LYS A 13 -30.30 56.66 -21.18
CA LYS A 13 -30.00 56.49 -19.75
C LYS A 13 -31.23 55.90 -19.05
N CYS A 14 -31.02 54.88 -18.23
CA CYS A 14 -32.07 54.15 -17.52
C CYS A 14 -31.69 53.98 -16.06
N ASP A 15 -32.67 53.88 -15.17
CA ASP A 15 -32.49 53.51 -13.76
C ASP A 15 -33.61 52.54 -13.34
N TYR A 16 -33.49 51.92 -12.17
CA TYR A 16 -34.34 50.82 -11.69
C TYR A 16 -35.84 51.15 -11.69
N ASP A 17 -36.18 52.42 -11.44
CA ASP A 17 -37.58 52.89 -11.41
C ASP A 17 -38.14 53.26 -12.80
N ASN A 18 -37.32 53.26 -13.86
CA ASN A 18 -37.73 53.59 -15.23
C ASN A 18 -37.02 52.71 -16.28
N PRO A 19 -37.62 51.57 -16.66
CA PRO A 19 -37.03 50.64 -17.64
C PRO A 19 -37.12 51.18 -19.09
N PRO A 20 -36.22 50.75 -19.99
CA PRO A 20 -36.21 51.24 -21.37
C PRO A 20 -37.42 50.73 -22.17
N PRO A 21 -37.97 51.54 -23.10
CA PRO A 21 -38.91 51.04 -24.09
C PRO A 21 -38.24 50.05 -25.06
N GLN A 22 -39.03 49.10 -25.58
CA GLN A 22 -38.53 47.96 -26.36
C GLN A 22 -37.71 48.38 -27.59
N GLY A 23 -36.48 47.87 -27.68
CA GLY A 23 -35.58 48.06 -28.83
C GLY A 23 -34.45 49.08 -28.62
N LYS A 24 -34.30 49.69 -27.44
CA LYS A 24 -33.16 50.55 -27.09
C LYS A 24 -32.23 49.90 -26.05
N ILE A 25 -30.93 50.20 -26.15
CA ILE A 25 -29.88 49.65 -25.27
C ILE A 25 -29.63 50.66 -24.14
N CYS A 26 -29.70 50.22 -22.89
CA CYS A 26 -29.38 51.08 -21.75
C CYS A 26 -27.87 51.21 -21.57
N GLU A 27 -27.39 52.44 -21.43
CA GLU A 27 -26.01 52.71 -21.03
C GLU A 27 -26.00 53.08 -19.54
N ILE A 28 -25.46 52.18 -18.72
CA ILE A 28 -25.29 52.38 -17.28
C ILE A 28 -23.94 53.08 -17.10
N GLU A 29 -23.96 54.36 -16.73
CA GLU A 29 -22.75 55.08 -16.40
C GLU A 29 -22.26 54.60 -15.03
N LEU A 30 -21.29 53.69 -15.03
CA LEU A 30 -20.53 53.30 -13.84
C LEU A 30 -19.64 54.49 -13.42
N GLU A 31 -20.26 55.56 -12.92
CA GLU A 31 -19.55 56.62 -12.22
C GLU A 31 -18.95 56.05 -10.94
N LYS A 32 -17.63 55.81 -11.01
CA LYS A 32 -16.62 56.10 -9.99
C LYS A 32 -17.19 56.32 -8.58
N ASN A 33 -17.51 55.23 -7.87
CA ASN A 33 -17.61 55.23 -6.41
C ASN A 33 -17.10 53.90 -5.84
N MET A 34 -15.92 53.47 -6.31
CA MET A 34 -15.17 52.39 -5.66
C MET A 34 -14.03 52.97 -4.81
N GLY A 35 -14.42 53.75 -3.80
CA GLY A 35 -13.77 53.80 -2.49
C GLY A 35 -14.87 53.42 -1.49
N PRO A 36 -14.69 52.38 -0.65
CA PRO A 36 -13.81 52.42 0.53
C PRO A 36 -13.00 51.13 0.76
N CYS A 37 -12.82 50.27 -0.25
CA CYS A 37 -12.11 49.00 -0.06
C CYS A 37 -10.58 49.13 -0.16
N THR A 38 -10.06 50.11 -0.90
CA THR A 38 -8.61 50.37 -0.97
C THR A 38 -8.08 51.11 0.26
N GLU A 39 -8.94 51.91 0.92
CA GLU A 39 -8.61 52.55 2.19
C GLU A 39 -8.72 51.58 3.37
N ALA A 40 -9.68 50.65 3.37
CA ALA A 40 -9.79 49.63 4.43
C ALA A 40 -8.59 48.66 4.45
N PHE A 41 -8.06 48.30 3.27
CA PHE A 41 -6.85 47.48 3.19
C PHE A 41 -5.61 48.23 3.69
N ASN A 42 -5.51 49.53 3.38
CA ASN A 42 -4.48 50.39 3.94
C ASN A 42 -4.68 50.63 5.44
N TYR A 43 -5.89 50.78 5.97
CA TYR A 43 -6.14 50.93 7.41
C TYR A 43 -5.81 49.65 8.20
N GLY A 44 -6.03 48.46 7.63
CA GLY A 44 -5.57 47.20 8.23
C GLY A 44 -4.05 47.06 8.30
N PHE A 45 -3.31 47.64 7.34
CA PHE A 45 -1.85 47.60 7.28
C PHE A 45 -1.14 48.84 7.87
N THR A 46 -1.81 50.01 7.96
CA THR A 46 -1.23 51.26 8.50
C THR A 46 -1.64 51.57 9.93
N ALA A 47 -2.69 50.94 10.48
CA ALA A 47 -2.94 50.95 11.92
C ALA A 47 -1.92 50.10 12.71
N ALA A 48 -1.07 49.34 12.02
CA ALA A 48 0.12 48.69 12.56
C ALA A 48 1.42 49.41 12.15
N ARG A 49 1.43 50.76 12.10
CA ARG A 49 2.67 51.55 12.04
C ARG A 49 2.81 52.42 13.28
N ASN A 50 2.64 51.81 14.44
CA ASN A 50 3.18 52.37 15.67
C ASN A 50 4.49 51.61 15.92
N GLU A 51 5.64 52.23 15.67
CA GLU A 51 6.97 51.59 15.82
C GLU A 51 7.12 50.94 17.20
N LYS A 52 6.50 51.54 18.22
CA LYS A 52 6.43 50.99 19.57
C LYS A 52 5.56 49.73 19.66
N ILE A 53 4.40 49.66 19.00
CA ILE A 53 3.52 48.48 19.02
C ILE A 53 4.13 47.33 18.19
N ASN A 54 4.75 47.62 17.04
CA ASN A 54 5.45 46.59 16.26
C ASN A 54 6.72 46.10 16.95
N SER A 55 7.45 46.99 17.64
CA SER A 55 8.55 46.60 18.53
C SER A 55 8.03 45.70 19.65
N ILE A 56 6.96 46.09 20.36
CA ILE A 56 6.35 45.30 21.44
C ILE A 56 5.81 43.95 20.93
N LEU A 57 5.10 43.90 19.80
CA LEU A 57 4.61 42.66 19.16
C LEU A 57 5.77 41.78 18.64
N SER A 58 6.86 42.36 18.13
CA SER A 58 8.07 41.64 17.73
C SER A 58 8.80 41.03 18.93
N HIS A 59 8.90 41.76 20.05
CA HIS A 59 9.47 41.24 21.29
C HIS A 59 8.59 40.15 21.93
N ILE A 60 7.26 40.31 21.90
CA ILE A 60 6.32 39.30 22.40
C ILE A 60 6.32 38.05 21.52
N SER A 61 6.29 38.20 20.19
CA SER A 61 6.32 37.07 19.25
C SER A 61 7.67 36.34 19.24
N GLY A 62 8.79 37.06 19.37
CA GLY A 62 10.12 36.47 19.51
C GLY A 62 10.29 35.69 20.82
N GLY A 63 9.75 36.20 21.93
CA GLY A 63 9.77 35.51 23.22
C GLY A 63 8.95 34.22 23.23
N ILE A 64 7.75 34.25 22.64
CA ILE A 64 6.90 33.07 22.49
C ILE A 64 7.54 32.05 21.53
N PHE A 65 8.10 32.51 20.42
CA PHE A 65 8.80 31.64 19.47
C PHE A 65 10.01 30.96 20.11
N LEU A 66 10.86 31.71 20.81
CA LEU A 66 12.03 31.17 21.50
C LEU A 66 11.61 30.15 22.57
N PHE A 67 10.54 30.43 23.32
CA PHE A 67 9.97 29.49 24.28
C PHE A 67 9.59 28.17 23.61
N TYR A 68 8.84 28.20 22.51
CA TYR A 68 8.45 26.99 21.79
C TYR A 68 9.64 26.25 21.18
N VAL A 69 10.63 26.96 20.63
CA VAL A 69 11.85 26.34 20.12
C VAL A 69 12.56 25.56 21.23
N ILE A 70 12.78 26.18 22.39
CA ILE A 70 13.45 25.52 23.52
C ILE A 70 12.61 24.36 24.05
N PHE A 71 11.31 24.57 24.24
CA PHE A 71 10.38 23.57 24.76
C PHE A 71 10.33 22.32 23.86
N TYR A 72 10.12 22.51 22.54
CA TYR A 72 10.09 21.40 21.60
C TYR A 72 11.47 20.77 21.39
N SER A 73 12.56 21.52 21.53
CA SER A 73 13.92 20.93 21.50
C SER A 73 14.11 19.95 22.65
N ILE A 74 13.73 20.33 23.87
CA ILE A 74 13.81 19.46 25.04
C ILE A 74 12.90 18.23 24.86
N LEU A 75 11.67 18.42 24.37
CA LEU A 75 10.74 17.32 24.12
C LEU A 75 11.28 16.34 23.07
N ALA A 76 11.87 16.86 21.99
CA ALA A 76 12.51 16.05 20.95
C ALA A 76 13.71 15.26 21.50
N CYS A 77 14.53 15.88 22.35
CA CYS A 77 15.63 15.17 23.03
C CYS A 77 15.12 14.05 23.95
N LEU A 78 14.07 14.29 24.74
CA LEU A 78 13.46 13.26 25.59
C LEU A 78 12.91 12.10 24.75
N PHE A 79 12.19 12.40 23.67
CA PHE A 79 11.70 11.38 22.74
C PHE A 79 12.84 10.57 22.11
N ALA A 80 13.91 11.23 21.68
CA ALA A 80 15.08 10.58 21.11
C ALA A 80 15.77 9.65 22.12
N ILE A 81 15.89 10.05 23.39
CA ILE A 81 16.44 9.20 24.46
C ILE A 81 15.53 7.98 24.68
N CYS A 82 14.21 8.18 24.77
CA CYS A 82 13.26 7.07 24.92
C CYS A 82 13.34 6.09 23.74
N MET A 83 13.43 6.60 22.50
CA MET A 83 13.60 5.78 21.30
C MET A 83 14.94 5.05 21.30
N TYR A 84 16.03 5.70 21.70
CA TYR A 84 17.34 5.07 21.80
C TYR A 84 17.35 3.90 22.80
N VAL A 85 16.73 4.09 23.97
CA VAL A 85 16.57 3.02 24.96
C VAL A 85 15.68 1.90 24.44
N LEU A 86 14.59 2.21 23.72
CA LEU A 86 13.77 1.17 23.10
C LEU A 86 14.59 0.33 22.13
N MET A 87 15.32 0.98 21.22
CA MET A 87 16.15 0.30 20.22
C MET A 87 17.28 -0.53 20.86
N SER A 88 17.84 -0.10 21.99
CA SER A 88 18.86 -0.90 22.69
C SER A 88 18.31 -2.16 23.36
N THR A 89 16.99 -2.29 23.52
CA THR A 89 16.33 -3.51 24.01
C THR A 89 15.86 -4.45 22.90
N LEU A 90 16.04 -4.07 21.63
CA LEU A 90 15.65 -4.87 20.47
C LEU A 90 16.88 -5.54 19.85
N THR A 91 16.69 -6.75 19.34
CA THR A 91 17.69 -7.45 18.52
C THR A 91 17.30 -7.34 17.04
N ASP A 92 18.29 -7.31 16.15
CA ASP A 92 18.09 -7.26 14.70
C ASP A 92 17.81 -8.66 14.09
N GLU A 93 18.03 -9.74 14.87
CA GLU A 93 17.93 -11.11 14.35
C GLU A 93 16.49 -11.64 14.31
N TYR A 94 15.68 -11.30 15.33
CA TYR A 94 14.32 -11.80 15.49
C TYR A 94 13.43 -10.81 16.23
N PRO A 95 12.11 -10.79 15.96
CA PRO A 95 11.19 -9.92 16.68
C PRO A 95 11.07 -10.35 18.14
N LYS A 96 11.00 -9.37 19.05
CA LYS A 96 10.91 -9.59 20.50
C LYS A 96 9.63 -10.34 20.90
N LEU A 97 8.49 -9.95 20.34
CA LEU A 97 7.21 -10.60 20.55
C LEU A 97 6.95 -11.55 19.39
N GLN A 98 6.76 -12.83 19.70
CA GLN A 98 6.57 -13.89 18.71
C GLN A 98 5.26 -14.64 18.98
N LEU A 99 4.70 -15.25 17.94
CA LEU A 99 3.52 -16.11 18.03
C LEU A 99 2.38 -15.42 18.79
N ASP A 100 1.86 -16.03 19.85
CA ASP A 100 0.72 -15.54 20.63
C ASP A 100 0.97 -14.22 21.35
N GLU A 101 2.23 -13.88 21.64
CA GLU A 101 2.59 -12.58 22.21
C GLU A 101 2.58 -11.46 21.16
N SER A 102 2.56 -11.83 19.87
CA SER A 102 2.52 -10.90 18.75
C SER A 102 1.09 -10.69 18.25
N ILE A 103 0.84 -9.56 17.61
CA ILE A 103 -0.45 -9.26 16.96
C ILE A 103 -0.75 -10.23 15.80
N ILE A 104 0.28 -10.86 15.22
CA ILE A 104 0.14 -11.79 14.09
C ILE A 104 -0.40 -13.15 14.56
N GLY A 105 -0.07 -13.57 15.79
CA GLY A 105 -0.43 -14.87 16.32
C GLY A 105 0.31 -16.03 15.66
N VAL A 106 -0.31 -17.22 15.74
CA VAL A 106 0.22 -18.50 15.19
C VAL A 106 -0.35 -18.86 13.81
N ASN A 107 -1.16 -17.98 13.21
CA ASN A 107 -1.85 -18.26 11.96
C ASN A 107 -1.18 -17.53 10.78
N PRO A 108 -0.30 -18.19 10.00
CA PRO A 108 0.35 -17.55 8.86
C PRO A 108 -0.67 -17.18 7.78
N GLY A 109 -0.53 -15.97 7.26
CA GLY A 109 -1.24 -15.56 6.06
C GLY A 109 -0.85 -16.42 4.85
N LEU A 110 -1.80 -16.60 3.94
CA LEU A 110 -1.63 -17.35 2.70
C LEU A 110 -1.60 -16.41 1.49
N GLY A 111 -0.52 -16.48 0.74
CA GLY A 111 -0.40 -15.86 -0.57
C GLY A 111 -0.40 -16.91 -1.68
N PHE A 112 -0.65 -16.48 -2.91
CA PHE A 112 -0.48 -17.33 -4.09
C PHE A 112 0.35 -16.64 -5.18
N ARG A 113 0.86 -17.44 -6.11
CA ARG A 113 1.58 -16.99 -7.31
C ARG A 113 1.07 -17.80 -8.53
N PRO A 114 1.00 -17.20 -9.72
CA PRO A 114 1.41 -15.83 -10.04
C PRO A 114 0.37 -14.78 -9.63
N MET A 115 0.84 -13.55 -9.36
CA MET A 115 -0.02 -12.38 -9.13
C MET A 115 0.01 -11.49 -10.37
N SER A 116 -1.08 -10.79 -10.66
CA SER A 116 -1.12 -9.84 -11.76
C SER A 116 -0.22 -8.63 -11.47
N SER A 117 0.37 -8.06 -12.51
CA SER A 117 1.06 -6.75 -12.41
C SER A 117 0.06 -5.59 -12.28
N ASP A 118 -1.20 -5.82 -12.63
CA ASP A 118 -2.27 -4.86 -12.49
C ASP A 118 -2.84 -4.87 -11.05
N PRO A 119 -2.72 -3.76 -10.29
CA PRO A 119 -3.25 -3.68 -8.93
C PRO A 119 -4.79 -3.78 -8.87
N GLU A 120 -5.51 -3.51 -9.95
CA GLU A 120 -6.97 -3.60 -10.00
C GLU A 120 -7.47 -5.02 -10.27
N ALA A 121 -6.63 -5.88 -10.86
CA ALA A 121 -6.99 -7.25 -11.21
C ALA A 121 -7.06 -8.21 -9.99
N ALA A 122 -6.62 -7.75 -8.82
CA ALA A 122 -6.67 -8.49 -7.55
C ALA A 122 -6.20 -9.95 -7.69
N SER A 123 -7.05 -10.92 -7.37
CA SER A 123 -6.73 -12.35 -7.43
C SER A 123 -7.07 -13.05 -8.75
N LEU A 124 -7.49 -12.30 -9.77
CA LEU A 124 -7.99 -12.87 -11.01
C LEU A 124 -6.84 -13.28 -11.93
N ILE A 125 -6.68 -14.59 -12.15
CA ILE A 125 -5.84 -15.13 -13.22
C ILE A 125 -6.68 -15.25 -14.48
N ARG A 126 -6.49 -14.32 -15.43
CA ARG A 126 -7.20 -14.31 -16.70
C ARG A 126 -6.20 -14.40 -17.85
N TYR A 127 -6.40 -15.40 -18.71
CA TYR A 127 -5.63 -15.56 -19.94
C TYR A 127 -6.47 -16.27 -21.00
N LYS A 128 -6.01 -16.26 -22.25
CA LYS A 128 -6.63 -16.99 -23.34
C LYS A 128 -5.72 -18.14 -23.75
N ILE A 129 -6.25 -19.36 -23.78
CA ILE A 129 -5.49 -20.57 -24.11
C ILE A 129 -4.91 -20.49 -25.53
N ASN A 130 -5.64 -19.89 -26.47
CA ASN A 130 -5.20 -19.71 -27.86
C ASN A 130 -4.23 -18.53 -28.08
N ASN A 131 -3.91 -17.77 -27.02
CA ASN A 131 -2.98 -16.65 -27.11
C ASN A 131 -1.79 -16.90 -26.16
N THR A 132 -0.68 -17.33 -26.75
CA THR A 132 0.58 -17.61 -26.06
C THR A 132 1.14 -16.39 -25.33
N GLU A 133 0.93 -15.17 -25.83
CA GLU A 133 1.39 -13.94 -25.18
C GLU A 133 0.67 -13.72 -23.85
N SER A 134 -0.65 -13.95 -23.83
CA SER A 134 -1.46 -13.82 -22.62
C SER A 134 -1.10 -14.86 -21.55
N ALA A 135 -0.69 -16.07 -21.96
CA ALA A 135 -0.17 -17.09 -21.06
C ALA A 135 1.26 -16.76 -20.58
N SER A 136 2.10 -16.25 -21.49
CA SER A 136 3.50 -15.94 -21.22
C SER A 136 3.68 -14.86 -20.15
N MET A 137 2.74 -13.91 -20.04
CA MET A 137 2.71 -12.95 -18.92
C MET A 137 2.74 -13.68 -17.57
N TRP A 138 1.89 -14.69 -17.40
CA TRP A 138 1.79 -15.43 -16.15
C TRP A 138 2.96 -16.37 -15.93
N THR A 139 3.44 -17.05 -16.97
CA THR A 139 4.60 -17.94 -16.83
C THR A 139 5.85 -17.15 -16.43
N LYS A 140 6.04 -15.94 -16.96
CA LYS A 140 7.14 -15.04 -16.57
C LYS A 140 7.09 -14.65 -15.09
N GLU A 141 5.91 -14.36 -14.55
CA GLU A 141 5.76 -14.08 -13.12
C GLU A 141 6.13 -15.28 -12.25
N ILE A 142 5.82 -16.50 -12.70
CA ILE A 142 6.24 -17.72 -12.03
C ILE A 142 7.75 -17.91 -12.17
N ASP A 143 8.33 -17.69 -13.35
CA ASP A 143 9.78 -17.80 -13.58
C ASP A 143 10.55 -16.82 -12.69
N ASN A 144 10.11 -15.57 -12.62
CA ASN A 144 10.68 -14.54 -11.75
C ASN A 144 10.58 -14.95 -10.27
N TYR A 145 9.45 -15.52 -9.86
CA TYR A 145 9.26 -16.02 -8.49
C TYR A 145 10.19 -17.20 -8.17
N LEU A 146 10.36 -18.13 -9.13
CA LEU A 146 11.15 -19.34 -8.95
C LEU A 146 12.65 -19.14 -9.19
N GLU A 147 13.07 -18.01 -9.76
CA GLU A 147 14.46 -17.73 -10.16
C GLU A 147 15.45 -17.86 -9.00
N VAL A 148 15.03 -17.46 -7.80
CA VAL A 148 15.84 -17.55 -6.57
C VAL A 148 16.11 -19.01 -6.21
N TYR A 149 15.13 -19.89 -6.39
CA TYR A 149 15.23 -21.33 -6.09
C TYR A 149 15.97 -22.13 -7.18
N LYS A 150 16.01 -21.63 -8.42
CA LYS A 150 16.80 -22.24 -9.52
C LYS A 150 18.30 -21.98 -9.39
N ASN A 151 18.68 -20.88 -8.75
CA ASN A 151 20.07 -20.43 -8.65
C ASN A 151 20.56 -20.47 -7.19
N PRO A 152 21.25 -21.54 -6.76
CA PRO A 152 21.76 -21.66 -5.38
C PRO A 152 22.66 -20.49 -4.96
N GLN A 153 23.31 -19.83 -5.91
CA GLN A 153 24.17 -18.65 -5.68
C GLN A 153 23.39 -17.39 -5.23
N LYS A 154 22.08 -17.31 -5.54
CA LYS A 154 21.22 -16.20 -5.09
C LYS A 154 20.71 -16.41 -3.67
N LEU A 155 20.85 -17.63 -3.14
CA LEU A 155 20.44 -18.00 -1.81
C LEU A 155 21.66 -18.04 -0.88
N PRO A 156 21.48 -17.86 0.44
CA PRO A 156 22.58 -18.00 1.38
C PRO A 156 23.17 -19.42 1.29
N GLY A 157 24.51 -19.53 1.27
CA GLY A 157 25.25 -20.79 1.14
C GLY A 157 25.14 -21.75 2.34
N ASN A 158 24.12 -21.57 3.18
CA ASN A 158 23.79 -22.41 4.33
C ASN A 158 22.67 -23.41 4.01
N GLN A 159 22.41 -23.67 2.72
CA GLN A 159 21.43 -24.67 2.31
C GLN A 159 21.97 -26.09 2.47
N VAL A 160 21.08 -26.98 2.89
CA VAL A 160 21.32 -28.42 2.98
C VAL A 160 20.12 -29.16 2.44
N LYS A 161 20.36 -30.34 1.89
CA LYS A 161 19.28 -31.30 1.62
C LYS A 161 18.72 -31.74 2.96
N CYS A 162 17.43 -31.52 3.11
CA CYS A 162 16.67 -31.89 4.30
C CYS A 162 15.38 -32.56 3.82
N ASP A 163 14.73 -33.29 4.71
CA ASP A 163 13.38 -33.77 4.52
C ASP A 163 12.64 -33.78 5.86
N TYR A 164 11.44 -34.36 5.87
CA TYR A 164 10.61 -34.43 7.05
C TYR A 164 11.26 -35.25 8.18
N ASP A 165 11.98 -36.33 7.83
CA ASP A 165 12.64 -37.21 8.80
C ASP A 165 14.03 -36.67 9.21
N ASN A 166 14.65 -35.85 8.35
CA ASN A 166 15.99 -35.29 8.50
C ASN A 166 15.94 -33.76 8.42
N PRO A 167 15.56 -33.08 9.53
CA PRO A 167 15.49 -31.63 9.56
C PRO A 167 16.89 -31.00 9.45
N PRO A 168 16.98 -29.74 8.97
CA PRO A 168 18.26 -29.06 8.81
C PRO A 168 18.89 -28.77 10.19
N PRO A 169 20.21 -28.92 10.35
CA PRO A 169 20.89 -28.55 11.58
C PRO A 169 20.86 -27.04 11.82
N GLN A 170 21.13 -26.62 13.06
CA GLN A 170 21.05 -25.20 13.46
C GLN A 170 21.85 -24.29 12.52
N GLY A 171 21.22 -23.20 12.08
CA GLY A 171 21.81 -22.21 11.18
C GLY A 171 21.86 -22.63 9.69
N LYS A 172 21.38 -23.83 9.35
CA LYS A 172 21.19 -24.29 7.97
C LYS A 172 19.72 -24.18 7.56
N ILE A 173 19.48 -24.10 6.25
CA ILE A 173 18.15 -23.98 5.65
C ILE A 173 17.93 -25.16 4.71
N CYS A 174 16.71 -25.65 4.64
CA CYS A 174 16.31 -26.67 3.67
C CYS A 174 16.40 -26.16 2.22
N GLU A 175 17.12 -26.91 1.37
CA GLU A 175 17.09 -26.74 -0.07
C GLU A 175 15.73 -27.22 -0.63
N ILE A 176 15.15 -26.45 -1.55
CA ILE A 176 13.90 -26.81 -2.23
C ILE A 176 14.24 -27.28 -3.66
N GLU A 177 14.13 -28.59 -3.89
CA GLU A 177 14.33 -29.20 -5.21
C GLU A 177 13.05 -29.04 -6.07
N LEU A 178 13.01 -28.01 -6.93
CA LEU A 178 11.84 -27.68 -7.75
C LEU A 178 11.41 -28.83 -8.68
N GLU A 179 12.35 -29.48 -9.34
CA GLU A 179 12.04 -30.52 -10.34
C GLU A 179 11.40 -31.76 -9.73
N LYS A 180 11.81 -32.13 -8.50
CA LYS A 180 11.29 -33.29 -7.79
C LYS A 180 9.91 -33.02 -7.17
N ASN A 181 9.70 -31.82 -6.65
CA ASN A 181 8.55 -31.51 -5.78
C ASN A 181 7.35 -30.90 -6.51
N MET A 182 7.50 -30.43 -7.76
CA MET A 182 6.47 -29.66 -8.45
C MET A 182 5.66 -30.45 -9.49
N GLY A 183 5.97 -31.73 -9.72
CA GLY A 183 5.23 -32.59 -10.65
C GLY A 183 5.11 -31.96 -12.06
N PRO A 184 3.90 -31.82 -12.63
CA PRO A 184 3.71 -31.22 -13.96
C PRO A 184 3.89 -29.70 -14.00
N CYS A 185 4.08 -29.03 -12.85
CA CYS A 185 4.20 -27.58 -12.73
C CYS A 185 5.63 -27.10 -12.94
N THR A 186 6.22 -27.44 -14.08
CA THR A 186 7.58 -27.02 -14.45
C THR A 186 7.58 -26.04 -15.62
N GLU A 187 8.70 -25.34 -15.79
CA GLU A 187 8.93 -24.41 -16.89
C GLU A 187 8.80 -25.10 -18.26
N ALA A 188 9.29 -26.34 -18.39
CA ALA A 188 9.19 -27.13 -19.62
C ALA A 188 7.76 -27.34 -20.10
N PHE A 189 6.78 -27.38 -19.18
CA PHE A 189 5.36 -27.53 -19.49
C PHE A 189 4.58 -26.20 -19.41
N ASN A 190 5.28 -25.06 -19.39
CA ASN A 190 4.69 -23.72 -19.24
C ASN A 190 3.73 -23.63 -18.02
N TYR A 191 4.07 -24.34 -16.94
CA TYR A 191 3.24 -24.39 -15.73
C TYR A 191 1.76 -24.74 -16.02
N GLY A 192 1.50 -25.55 -17.05
CA GLY A 192 0.16 -25.99 -17.45
C GLY A 192 -0.73 -24.93 -18.14
N PHE A 193 -0.23 -23.70 -18.36
CA PHE A 193 -1.03 -22.63 -18.98
C PHE A 193 -1.46 -22.98 -20.40
N THR A 194 -0.55 -23.55 -21.22
CA THR A 194 -0.83 -23.97 -22.61
C THR A 194 -1.90 -25.07 -22.69
N ALA A 195 -2.00 -25.92 -21.66
CA ALA A 195 -2.96 -27.01 -21.60
C ALA A 195 -4.34 -26.60 -21.02
N GLY A 196 -4.53 -25.31 -20.66
CA GLY A 196 -5.73 -24.85 -19.99
C GLY A 196 -5.85 -25.30 -18.53
N LYS A 197 -4.73 -25.76 -17.93
CA LYS A 197 -4.66 -26.28 -16.55
C LYS A 197 -3.52 -25.56 -15.81
N PRO A 198 -3.67 -24.26 -15.52
CA PRO A 198 -2.59 -23.45 -14.96
C PRO A 198 -2.23 -23.91 -13.54
N CYS A 199 -0.94 -23.92 -13.24
CA CYS A 199 -0.43 -24.17 -11.90
C CYS A 199 -0.42 -22.89 -11.07
N VAL A 200 -0.86 -23.01 -9.82
CA VAL A 200 -0.84 -21.95 -8.83
C VAL A 200 0.03 -22.41 -7.66
N PHE A 201 1.01 -21.59 -7.30
CA PHE A 201 1.90 -21.84 -6.18
C PHE A 201 1.35 -21.15 -4.95
N ILE A 202 1.18 -21.91 -3.87
CA ILE A 202 0.73 -21.40 -2.59
C ILE A 202 1.96 -21.10 -1.73
N LYS A 203 1.97 -19.93 -1.08
CA LYS A 203 3.06 -19.44 -0.23
C LYS A 203 2.52 -19.07 1.14
N LEU A 204 3.09 -19.65 2.18
CA LEU A 204 2.86 -19.24 3.57
C LEU A 204 3.73 -18.03 3.91
N ASN A 205 3.17 -17.09 4.66
CA ASN A 205 3.94 -15.99 5.24
C ASN A 205 4.86 -16.53 6.32
N LYS A 206 6.13 -16.14 6.28
CA LYS A 206 7.13 -16.54 7.26
C LYS A 206 6.82 -15.90 8.61
N ILE A 207 6.62 -16.71 9.64
CA ILE A 207 6.55 -16.30 11.05
C ILE A 207 7.76 -16.88 11.79
N TYR A 208 8.40 -16.08 12.64
CA TYR A 208 9.53 -16.54 13.45
C TYR A 208 9.06 -17.49 14.55
N GLY A 209 9.78 -18.61 14.72
CA GLY A 209 9.45 -19.63 15.72
C GLY A 209 8.18 -20.43 15.42
N TRP A 210 7.57 -20.24 14.25
CA TRP A 210 6.36 -20.97 13.87
C TRP A 210 6.70 -22.38 13.37
N GLU A 211 6.00 -23.34 13.93
CA GLU A 211 6.03 -24.74 13.51
C GLU A 211 4.60 -25.17 13.11
N PRO A 212 4.43 -25.81 11.95
CA PRO A 212 3.11 -26.26 11.52
C PRO A 212 2.57 -27.33 12.46
N ASP A 213 1.40 -27.09 13.03
CA ASP A 213 0.58 -28.13 13.65
C ASP A 213 -0.31 -28.76 12.56
N TYR A 214 -0.17 -30.07 12.34
CA TYR A 214 -0.83 -30.80 11.26
C TYR A 214 -1.49 -32.07 11.80
N TYR A 215 -2.60 -32.45 11.16
CA TYR A 215 -3.36 -33.65 11.52
C TYR A 215 -2.64 -34.91 11.02
N GLN A 216 -2.50 -35.91 11.89
CA GLN A 216 -1.85 -37.18 11.57
C GLN A 216 -2.84 -38.23 11.07
N SER A 217 -4.09 -38.13 11.49
CA SER A 217 -5.14 -39.09 11.15
C SER A 217 -6.40 -38.43 10.58
N LEU A 218 -7.21 -39.22 9.87
CA LEU A 218 -8.49 -38.76 9.32
C LEU A 218 -9.52 -38.43 10.42
N ASP A 219 -9.37 -39.04 11.60
CA ASP A 219 -10.29 -38.88 12.73
C ASP A 219 -10.05 -37.55 13.47
N GLU A 220 -8.85 -36.96 13.35
CA GLU A 220 -8.50 -35.67 13.93
C GLU A 220 -9.01 -34.48 13.09
N LEU A 221 -9.56 -34.73 11.90
CA LEU A 221 -9.99 -33.67 11.00
C LEU A 221 -11.16 -32.86 11.61
N PRO A 222 -11.08 -31.51 11.61
CA PRO A 222 -12.05 -30.67 12.29
C PRO A 222 -13.45 -30.82 11.70
N HIS A 223 -14.48 -30.77 12.56
CA HIS A 223 -15.88 -30.94 12.14
C HIS A 223 -16.31 -29.91 11.09
N GLU A 224 -15.81 -28.68 11.19
CA GLU A 224 -16.14 -27.54 10.31
C GLU A 224 -15.51 -27.64 8.91
N MET A 225 -14.54 -28.54 8.69
CA MET A 225 -13.91 -28.70 7.37
C MET A 225 -14.96 -29.15 6.32
N PRO A 226 -14.95 -28.56 5.11
CA PRO A 226 -15.89 -28.93 4.05
C PRO A 226 -15.90 -30.42 3.74
N VAL A 227 -17.10 -31.00 3.63
CA VAL A 227 -17.29 -32.44 3.37
C VAL A 227 -16.57 -32.90 2.09
N THR A 228 -16.58 -32.05 1.06
CA THR A 228 -15.87 -32.31 -0.20
C THR A 228 -14.37 -32.45 0.03
N LEU A 229 -13.76 -31.58 0.85
CA LEU A 229 -12.34 -31.65 1.17
C LEU A 229 -12.01 -32.88 2.01
N LYS A 230 -12.84 -33.20 3.02
CA LYS A 230 -12.69 -34.44 3.79
C LYS A 230 -12.69 -35.67 2.88
N SER A 231 -13.66 -35.75 1.97
CA SER A 231 -13.75 -36.86 1.03
C SER A 231 -12.54 -36.96 0.10
N TYR A 232 -11.99 -35.83 -0.33
CA TYR A 232 -10.79 -35.78 -1.15
C TYR A 232 -9.57 -36.29 -0.38
N ILE A 233 -9.37 -35.84 0.87
CA ILE A 233 -8.27 -36.29 1.73
C ILE A 233 -8.40 -37.80 1.99
N THR A 234 -9.58 -38.30 2.34
CA THR A 234 -9.82 -39.74 2.53
C THR A 234 -9.48 -40.54 1.28
N HIS A 235 -9.88 -40.05 0.10
CA HIS A 235 -9.57 -40.73 -1.15
C HIS A 235 -8.06 -40.72 -1.46
N ALA A 236 -7.38 -39.59 -1.24
CA ALA A 236 -5.95 -39.45 -1.44
C ALA A 236 -5.14 -40.38 -0.52
N VAL A 237 -5.51 -40.46 0.76
CA VAL A 237 -4.88 -41.36 1.74
C VAL A 237 -5.08 -42.83 1.37
N ASN A 238 -6.27 -43.21 0.91
CA ASN A 238 -6.53 -44.59 0.49
C ASN A 238 -5.69 -44.97 -0.75
N ILE A 239 -5.46 -44.02 -1.67
CA ILE A 239 -4.62 -44.24 -2.85
C ILE A 239 -3.14 -44.37 -2.44
N SER A 240 -2.64 -43.54 -1.53
CA SER A 240 -1.24 -43.63 -1.10
C SER A 240 -0.95 -44.93 -0.34
N VAL A 241 -1.89 -45.41 0.48
CA VAL A 241 -1.79 -46.71 1.16
C VAL A 241 -1.77 -47.85 0.14
N ALA A 242 -2.66 -47.82 -0.86
CA ALA A 242 -2.73 -48.84 -1.91
C ALA A 242 -1.49 -48.88 -2.84
N HIS A 243 -0.70 -47.80 -2.90
CA HIS A 243 0.53 -47.75 -3.68
C HIS A 243 1.77 -48.24 -2.93
N VAL A 244 1.68 -48.40 -1.61
CA VAL A 244 2.75 -48.85 -0.70
C VAL A 244 2.58 -50.33 -0.29
N SER A 245 1.38 -50.90 -0.46
CA SER A 245 1.04 -52.32 -0.25
C SER A 245 1.07 -53.13 -1.53
#